data_AF-Q6C0I8-F1
#
_entry.id   AF-Q6C0I8-F1
#
_cell.length_a   1.000
_cell.length_b   1.000
_cell.length_c   1.000
_cell.angle_alpha   90.00
_cell.angle_beta   90.00
_cell.angle_gamma   90.00
#
_symmetry.space_group_name_H-M   'P 1'
#
loop_
_entity.id
_entity.type
_entity.pdbx_description
1 polymer ?
#
loop_
_entity_poly.entity_id
_entity_poly.type
_entity_poly.pdbx_seq_one_letter_code
_entity_poly.pdbx_strand_id
1 'polypeptide(L)'
;MSSQNRGDREIDIFVEQFISQLKRRQLSGSHAVALATAQLLLRFVSAARWNHIDSLVKDIRALGVRLVQTAPKEIACRNIVSRVLTLIREEQHGHKAENGGLSGSMLGLLEKNDKKEEVLDKAALRQANRDIRPYIIEGIQDLIDEVANIEENIAKMSVDEIHDNQIILTPTPASETVLLFLLKAARKRNFTVLVTEGFPNQIDAAHNMVEKLTKAGVEAIIIPDAAVYAVMSKVGRVIMGTSTVLANGGCLSSAGSALVCATATQHSTPVVVLTAIYKLSPVYPFDVPSMIEIGSSAQVADYSDSEIVEGFQVFNPLADYVPPEDIQIYNTNIGEFSPAFIYRIVLDHYSDAGNL
;
A
#
# COMPACT_ATOMS: atom_id res chain seq x y z
N MET A 1 10.75 23.77 -33.72
CA MET A 1 10.74 22.29 -33.77
C MET A 1 11.90 21.62 -33.00
N SER A 2 12.87 22.34 -32.42
CA SER A 2 14.03 21.75 -31.72
C SER A 2 13.91 21.65 -30.19
N SER A 3 13.04 22.43 -29.54
CA SER A 3 12.82 22.38 -28.08
C SER A 3 11.73 21.38 -27.65
N GLN A 4 10.81 21.04 -28.54
CA GLN A 4 9.71 20.09 -28.27
C GLN A 4 10.21 18.66 -28.05
N ASN A 5 11.14 18.18 -28.87
CA ASN A 5 11.70 16.83 -28.75
C ASN A 5 12.65 16.63 -27.56
N ARG A 6 13.06 17.71 -26.88
CA ARG A 6 14.07 17.62 -25.81
C ARG A 6 13.44 17.34 -24.45
N GLY A 7 12.30 17.98 -24.15
CA GLY A 7 11.54 17.75 -22.91
C GLY A 7 10.99 16.33 -22.81
N ASP A 8 10.36 15.83 -23.87
CA ASP A 8 9.82 14.46 -23.89
C ASP A 8 10.94 13.41 -23.74
N ARG A 9 12.09 13.62 -24.38
CA ARG A 9 13.26 12.72 -24.24
C ARG A 9 13.85 12.74 -22.83
N GLU A 10 13.88 13.88 -22.16
CA GLU A 10 14.39 13.97 -20.79
C GLU A 10 13.47 13.24 -19.79
N ILE A 11 12.15 13.33 -19.98
CA ILE A 11 11.16 12.59 -19.17
C ILE A 11 11.29 11.09 -19.42
N ASP A 12 11.41 10.67 -20.68
CA ASP A 12 11.57 9.25 -21.03
C ASP A 12 12.82 8.65 -20.39
N ILE A 13 13.94 9.39 -20.36
CA ILE A 13 15.16 8.95 -19.68
C ILE A 13 14.90 8.74 -18.18
N PHE A 14 14.17 9.65 -17.53
CA PHE A 14 13.82 9.50 -16.11
C PHE A 14 12.91 8.30 -15.86
N VAL A 15 11.93 8.06 -16.73
CA VAL A 15 11.04 6.89 -16.65
C VAL A 15 11.84 5.60 -16.78
N GLU A 16 12.75 5.51 -17.75
CA GLU A 16 13.62 4.34 -17.94
C GLU A 16 14.57 4.11 -16.75
N GLN A 17 15.11 5.20 -16.17
CA GLN A 17 15.92 5.11 -14.95
C GLN A 17 15.11 4.55 -13.79
N PHE A 18 13.88 5.05 -13.58
CA PHE A 18 12.98 4.56 -12.53
C PHE A 18 12.61 3.09 -12.74
N ILE A 19 12.27 2.70 -13.97
CA ILE A 19 12.02 1.30 -14.35
C ILE A 19 13.25 0.43 -14.03
N SER A 20 14.46 0.90 -14.35
CA SER A 20 15.69 0.17 -14.02
C SER A 20 15.90 0.03 -12.51
N GLN A 21 15.57 1.06 -11.72
CA GLN A 21 15.67 1.02 -10.25
C GLN A 21 14.69 0.00 -9.65
N LEU A 22 13.45 -0.05 -10.15
CA LEU A 22 12.44 -1.03 -9.75
C LEU A 22 12.88 -2.46 -10.11
N LYS A 23 13.34 -2.70 -11.35
CA LYS A 23 13.81 -4.03 -11.79
C LYS A 23 14.99 -4.55 -10.96
N ARG A 24 15.89 -3.66 -10.56
CA ARG A 24 17.09 -4.00 -9.78
C ARG A 24 16.83 -4.04 -8.27
N ARG A 25 15.59 -3.81 -7.82
CA ARG A 25 15.23 -3.67 -6.40
C ARG A 25 16.08 -2.66 -5.64
N GLN A 26 16.56 -1.62 -6.32
CA GLN A 26 17.26 -0.51 -5.66
C GLN A 26 16.30 0.37 -4.87
N LEU A 27 15.03 0.37 -5.30
CA LEU A 27 13.94 1.06 -4.65
C LEU A 27 12.91 0.00 -4.26
N SER A 28 12.90 -0.33 -2.97
CA SER A 28 12.08 -1.40 -2.40
C SER A 28 11.24 -0.87 -1.24
N GLY A 29 10.09 -1.50 -1.01
CA GLY A 29 9.20 -1.16 0.09
C GLY A 29 8.12 -0.17 -0.32
N SER A 30 6.92 -0.41 0.22
CA SER A 30 5.70 0.27 -0.22
C SER A 30 5.77 1.80 -0.12
N HIS A 31 6.41 2.34 0.93
CA HIS A 31 6.47 3.78 1.16
C HIS A 31 7.41 4.49 0.17
N ALA A 32 8.64 3.99 0.01
CA ALA A 32 9.61 4.55 -0.93
C ALA A 32 9.12 4.44 -2.38
N VAL A 33 8.52 3.30 -2.76
CA VAL A 33 7.88 3.08 -4.07
C VAL A 33 6.75 4.08 -4.29
N ALA A 34 5.85 4.25 -3.32
CA ALA A 34 4.73 5.17 -3.46
C ALA A 34 5.20 6.62 -3.66
N LEU A 35 6.13 7.09 -2.83
CA LEU A 35 6.65 8.45 -2.88
C LEU A 35 7.36 8.74 -4.22
N ALA A 36 8.24 7.84 -4.65
CA ALA A 36 8.98 8.00 -5.90
C ALA A 36 8.05 7.92 -7.12
N THR A 37 7.01 7.07 -7.08
CA THR A 37 5.99 7.00 -8.14
C THR A 37 5.20 8.31 -8.23
N ALA A 38 4.77 8.87 -7.09
CA ALA A 38 4.03 10.13 -7.07
C ALA A 38 4.89 11.30 -7.59
N GLN A 39 6.16 11.36 -7.20
CA GLN A 39 7.12 12.34 -7.71
C GLN A 39 7.39 12.19 -9.23
N LEU A 40 7.46 10.96 -9.73
CA LEU A 40 7.58 10.69 -11.16
C LEU A 40 6.36 11.22 -11.92
N LEU A 41 5.15 10.93 -11.42
CA LEU A 41 3.91 11.41 -12.03
C LEU A 41 3.80 12.94 -11.99
N LEU A 42 4.20 13.58 -10.89
CA LEU A 42 4.25 15.05 -10.78
C LEU A 42 5.13 15.66 -11.88
N ARG A 43 6.35 15.13 -12.06
CA ARG A 43 7.28 15.58 -13.10
C ARG A 43 6.72 15.33 -14.50
N PHE A 44 6.13 14.15 -14.70
CA PHE A 44 5.50 13.78 -15.97
C PHE A 44 4.38 14.76 -16.34
N VAL A 45 3.43 15.02 -15.44
CA VAL A 45 2.31 15.94 -15.68
C VAL A 45 2.78 17.39 -15.88
N SER A 46 3.80 17.81 -15.12
CA SER A 46 4.35 19.17 -15.22
C SER A 46 5.00 19.44 -16.57
N ALA A 47 5.75 18.46 -17.09
CA ALA A 47 6.49 18.61 -18.33
C ALA A 47 5.67 18.21 -19.58
N ALA A 48 4.66 17.34 -19.44
CA ALA A 48 3.77 16.95 -20.53
C ALA A 48 2.98 18.14 -21.09
N ARG A 49 2.95 18.25 -22.42
CA ARG A 49 2.10 19.20 -23.14
C ARG A 49 0.87 18.48 -23.67
N TRP A 50 -0.28 18.78 -23.10
CA TRP A 50 -1.56 18.16 -23.48
C TRP A 50 -2.59 19.26 -23.74
N ASN A 51 -3.41 19.05 -24.77
CA ASN A 51 -4.49 19.97 -25.15
C ASN A 51 -5.87 19.49 -24.65
N HIS A 52 -5.97 18.21 -24.28
CA HIS A 52 -7.18 17.57 -23.78
C HIS A 52 -6.81 16.64 -22.62
N ILE A 53 -7.65 16.61 -21.58
CA ILE A 53 -7.43 15.75 -20.41
C ILE A 53 -7.46 14.27 -20.79
N ASP A 54 -8.26 13.87 -21.77
CA ASP A 54 -8.28 12.48 -22.25
C ASP A 54 -6.92 12.02 -22.80
N SER A 55 -6.15 12.92 -23.40
CA SER A 55 -4.78 12.62 -23.84
C SER A 55 -3.88 12.36 -22.63
N LEU A 56 -3.95 13.22 -21.61
CA LEU A 56 -3.17 13.06 -20.38
C LEU A 56 -3.52 11.75 -19.66
N VAL A 57 -4.81 11.44 -19.54
CA VAL A 57 -5.29 10.19 -18.93
C VAL A 57 -4.78 8.98 -19.68
N LYS A 58 -4.76 9.02 -21.02
CA LYS A 58 -4.22 7.95 -21.86
C LYS A 58 -2.72 7.78 -21.65
N ASP A 59 -1.96 8.87 -21.58
CA ASP A 59 -0.51 8.84 -21.42
C ASP A 59 -0.11 8.32 -20.02
N ILE A 60 -0.79 8.79 -18.96
CA ILE A 60 -0.58 8.30 -17.59
C ILE A 60 -0.98 6.82 -17.48
N ARG A 61 -2.07 6.40 -18.13
CA ARG A 61 -2.47 4.99 -18.17
C ARG A 61 -1.42 4.13 -18.86
N ALA A 62 -0.89 4.57 -20.01
CA ALA A 62 0.16 3.86 -20.71
C ALA A 62 1.44 3.75 -19.88
N LEU A 63 1.83 4.81 -19.18
CA LEU A 63 2.93 4.80 -18.23
C LEU A 63 2.65 3.82 -17.07
N GLY A 64 1.47 3.88 -16.49
CA GLY A 64 1.02 2.98 -15.41
C GLY A 64 1.12 1.51 -15.79
N VAL A 65 0.62 1.14 -16.97
CA VAL A 65 0.70 -0.24 -17.48
C VAL A 65 2.16 -0.70 -17.58
N ARG A 66 3.05 0.16 -18.09
CA ARG A 66 4.50 -0.14 -18.19
C ARG A 66 5.15 -0.33 -16.82
N LEU A 67 4.79 0.49 -15.83
CA LEU A 67 5.31 0.39 -14.46
C LEU A 67 4.81 -0.89 -13.77
N VAL A 68 3.52 -1.21 -13.89
CA VAL A 68 2.93 -2.42 -13.32
C VAL A 68 3.50 -3.69 -13.95
N GLN A 69 3.72 -3.70 -15.27
CA GLN A 69 4.39 -4.82 -15.94
C GLN A 69 5.85 -5.00 -15.52
N THR A 70 6.50 -3.93 -15.06
CA THR A 70 7.90 -3.97 -14.62
C THR A 70 8.05 -4.64 -13.26
N ALA A 71 7.17 -4.32 -12.32
CA ALA A 71 7.19 -4.84 -10.96
C ALA A 71 5.75 -5.18 -10.51
N PRO A 72 5.17 -6.29 -11.00
CA PRO A 72 3.75 -6.60 -10.77
C PRO A 72 3.41 -6.86 -9.29
N LYS A 73 4.42 -7.22 -8.49
CA LYS A 73 4.27 -7.51 -7.05
C LYS A 73 4.33 -6.25 -6.17
N GLU A 74 4.79 -5.12 -6.71
CA GLU A 74 4.84 -3.83 -6.02
C GLU A 74 3.54 -3.04 -6.27
N ILE A 75 2.48 -3.44 -5.57
CA ILE A 75 1.11 -2.94 -5.77
C ILE A 75 0.98 -1.45 -5.39
N ALA A 76 1.85 -0.94 -4.50
CA ALA A 76 1.88 0.49 -4.14
C ALA A 76 2.06 1.40 -5.37
N CYS A 77 2.88 1.00 -6.35
CA CYS A 77 3.07 1.77 -7.59
C CYS A 77 1.76 1.86 -8.38
N ARG A 78 1.05 0.73 -8.53
CA ARG A 78 -0.26 0.68 -9.19
C ARG A 78 -1.25 1.60 -8.49
N ASN A 79 -1.35 1.49 -7.17
CA ASN A 79 -2.30 2.24 -6.37
C ASN A 79 -2.09 3.75 -6.54
N ILE A 80 -0.85 4.24 -6.47
CA ILE A 80 -0.56 5.67 -6.68
C ILE A 80 -0.97 6.13 -8.08
N VAL A 81 -0.68 5.36 -9.13
CA VAL A 81 -1.12 5.72 -10.49
C VAL A 81 -2.65 5.76 -10.58
N SER A 82 -3.35 4.76 -10.03
CA SER A 82 -4.82 4.71 -10.00
C SER A 82 -5.41 5.89 -9.22
N ARG A 83 -4.76 6.33 -8.13
CA ARG A 83 -5.19 7.47 -7.32
C ARG A 83 -5.03 8.79 -8.06
N VAL A 84 -3.90 8.99 -8.75
CA VAL A 84 -3.69 10.17 -9.62
C VAL A 84 -4.69 10.19 -10.77
N LEU A 85 -5.01 9.05 -11.38
CA LEU A 85 -6.03 8.97 -12.43
C LEU A 85 -7.44 9.31 -11.92
N THR A 86 -7.78 8.88 -10.70
CA THR A 86 -9.04 9.24 -10.03
C THR A 86 -9.08 10.74 -9.73
N LEU A 87 -8.01 11.31 -9.18
CA LEU A 87 -7.88 12.75 -8.91
C LEU A 87 -8.09 13.59 -10.17
N ILE A 88 -7.43 13.24 -11.28
CA ILE A 88 -7.60 13.96 -12.56
C ILE A 88 -9.06 13.92 -13.02
N ARG A 89 -9.76 12.80 -12.81
CA ARG A 89 -11.17 12.65 -13.19
C ARG A 89 -12.10 13.40 -12.27
N GLU A 90 -11.84 13.42 -10.96
CA GLU A 90 -12.61 14.20 -10.00
C GLU A 90 -12.53 15.68 -10.35
N GLU A 91 -11.35 16.19 -10.72
CA GLU A 91 -11.19 17.57 -11.20
C GLU A 91 -11.93 17.85 -12.52
N GLN A 92 -12.11 16.84 -13.39
CA GLN A 92 -12.98 16.97 -14.58
C GLN A 92 -14.46 17.07 -14.21
N HIS A 93 -14.90 16.28 -13.23
CA HIS A 93 -16.31 16.14 -12.86
C HIS A 93 -16.71 17.08 -11.71
N GLY A 94 -15.75 17.76 -11.07
CA GLY A 94 -15.92 18.69 -9.95
C GLY A 94 -16.74 19.94 -10.28
N HIS A 95 -17.18 20.10 -11.54
CA HIS A 95 -18.19 21.08 -11.95
C HIS A 95 -19.57 20.48 -12.30
N LYS A 96 -19.76 19.17 -12.21
CA LYS A 96 -21.03 18.48 -12.50
C LYS A 96 -21.64 17.74 -11.29
N ALA A 97 -20.94 17.61 -10.17
CA ALA A 97 -21.23 16.56 -9.18
C ALA A 97 -21.67 17.01 -7.77
N GLU A 98 -22.49 18.07 -7.63
CA GLU A 98 -23.24 18.28 -6.37
C GLU A 98 -24.46 17.33 -6.21
N ASN A 99 -24.79 16.49 -7.20
CA ASN A 99 -26.03 15.67 -7.18
C ASN A 99 -25.84 14.16 -7.41
N GLY A 100 -24.66 13.61 -7.13
CA GLY A 100 -24.35 12.20 -7.42
C GLY A 100 -24.24 11.30 -6.18
N GLY A 101 -25.12 11.43 -5.19
CA GLY A 101 -25.20 10.48 -4.07
C GLY A 101 -25.42 9.05 -4.59
N LEU A 102 -24.86 8.07 -3.89
CA LEU A 102 -24.78 6.63 -4.19
C LEU A 102 -26.08 5.96 -4.68
N SER A 103 -26.45 6.22 -5.92
CA SER A 103 -27.54 5.54 -6.61
C SER A 103 -27.16 5.15 -8.05
N GLY A 104 -25.89 5.30 -8.47
CA GLY A 104 -25.50 5.13 -9.87
C GLY A 104 -25.74 3.73 -10.48
N SER A 105 -25.38 2.63 -9.81
CA SER A 105 -25.33 1.33 -10.52
C SER A 105 -26.68 0.64 -10.70
N MET A 106 -27.59 0.72 -9.72
CA MET A 106 -28.92 0.11 -9.84
C MET A 106 -29.95 1.10 -10.42
N LEU A 107 -29.86 2.39 -10.06
CA LEU A 107 -30.74 3.42 -10.64
C LEU A 107 -30.36 3.72 -12.09
N GLY A 108 -29.07 3.61 -12.45
CA GLY A 108 -28.60 3.75 -13.83
C GLY A 108 -29.15 2.69 -14.79
N LEU A 109 -29.67 1.56 -14.28
CA LEU A 109 -30.41 0.58 -15.10
C LEU A 109 -31.83 1.06 -15.45
N LEU A 110 -32.39 1.97 -14.65
CA LEU A 110 -33.71 2.58 -14.87
C LEU A 110 -33.61 3.91 -15.65
N GLU A 111 -32.42 4.52 -15.70
CA GLU A 111 -32.14 5.65 -16.57
C GLU A 111 -32.20 5.18 -18.03
N LYS A 112 -33.26 5.60 -18.73
CA LYS A 112 -33.35 5.41 -20.18
C LYS A 112 -32.17 6.12 -20.83
N ASN A 113 -31.37 5.37 -21.60
CA ASN A 113 -30.43 5.92 -22.56
C ASN A 113 -31.19 6.68 -23.66
N ASP A 114 -31.76 7.83 -23.33
CA ASP A 114 -32.22 8.79 -24.32
C ASP A 114 -30.96 9.31 -25.02
N LYS A 115 -30.63 8.70 -26.16
CA LYS A 115 -29.74 9.27 -27.16
C LYS A 115 -30.37 10.56 -27.69
N LYS A 116 -30.35 11.62 -26.89
CA LYS A 116 -30.39 12.99 -27.41
C LYS A 116 -28.95 13.37 -27.65
N GLU A 117 -28.58 13.47 -28.93
CA GLU A 117 -27.43 14.25 -29.35
C GLU A 117 -27.55 15.64 -28.71
N GLU A 118 -26.79 15.89 -27.65
CA GLU A 118 -26.59 17.23 -27.13
C GLU A 118 -25.78 18.02 -28.16
N VAL A 119 -26.49 18.71 -29.05
CA VAL A 119 -25.99 19.84 -29.84
C VAL A 119 -25.87 21.11 -28.96
N LEU A 120 -25.95 20.96 -27.64
CA LEU A 120 -25.90 22.08 -26.70
C LEU A 120 -24.46 22.38 -26.26
N ASP A 121 -24.00 23.54 -26.72
CA ASP A 121 -22.89 24.34 -26.20
C ASP A 121 -21.44 23.87 -26.35
N LYS A 122 -21.01 23.75 -27.62
CA LYS A 122 -19.59 23.92 -28.00
C LYS A 122 -18.99 25.28 -27.58
N ALA A 123 -19.82 26.25 -27.16
CA ALA A 123 -19.39 27.54 -26.63
C ALA A 123 -19.10 27.51 -25.10
N ALA A 124 -19.90 26.78 -24.31
CA ALA A 124 -19.65 26.61 -22.86
C ALA A 124 -18.47 25.65 -22.60
N LEU A 125 -18.29 24.63 -23.45
CA LEU A 125 -17.10 23.76 -23.45
C LEU A 125 -15.78 24.53 -23.69
N ARG A 126 -15.80 25.69 -24.35
CA ARG A 126 -14.61 26.53 -24.55
C ARG A 126 -14.26 27.37 -23.32
N GLN A 127 -15.24 27.70 -22.48
CA GLN A 127 -15.02 28.44 -21.24
C GLN A 127 -14.54 27.52 -20.09
N ALA A 128 -14.65 26.19 -20.29
CA ALA A 128 -14.13 25.14 -19.43
C ALA A 128 -12.63 24.81 -19.64
N ASN A 129 -11.96 25.44 -20.62
CA ASN A 129 -10.49 25.45 -20.70
C ASN A 129 -9.90 26.41 -19.64
N ARG A 130 -10.32 26.28 -18.38
CA ARG A 130 -9.43 26.72 -17.30
C ARG A 130 -8.24 25.80 -17.35
N ASP A 131 -7.04 26.34 -17.12
CA ASP A 131 -5.88 25.49 -16.92
C ASP A 131 -6.15 24.64 -15.67
N ILE A 132 -6.60 23.39 -15.86
CA ILE A 132 -6.81 22.41 -14.77
C ILE A 132 -5.46 21.87 -14.27
N ARG A 133 -4.40 22.16 -15.02
CA ARG A 133 -3.02 21.75 -14.73
C ARG A 133 -2.53 22.14 -13.32
N PRO A 134 -2.72 23.38 -12.81
CA PRO A 134 -2.30 23.75 -11.47
C PRO A 134 -3.03 22.93 -10.40
N TYR A 135 -4.34 22.68 -10.55
CA TYR A 135 -5.12 21.87 -9.61
C TYR A 135 -4.67 20.40 -9.59
N ILE A 136 -4.36 19.83 -10.76
CA ILE A 136 -3.79 18.47 -10.81
C ILE A 136 -2.40 18.42 -10.16
N ILE A 137 -1.56 19.44 -10.40
CA ILE A 137 -0.22 19.52 -9.80
C ILE A 137 -0.31 19.67 -8.28
N GLU A 138 -1.19 20.54 -7.79
CA GLU A 138 -1.48 20.74 -6.38
C GLU A 138 -2.01 19.45 -5.74
N GLY A 139 -3.00 18.79 -6.36
CA GLY A 139 -3.52 17.52 -5.84
C GLY A 139 -2.51 16.37 -5.82
N ILE A 140 -1.57 16.31 -6.78
CA ILE A 140 -0.46 15.34 -6.73
C ILE A 140 0.53 15.71 -5.62
N GLN A 141 0.79 17.01 -5.40
CA GLN A 141 1.65 17.46 -4.30
C GLN A 141 1.02 17.15 -2.94
N ASP A 142 -0.29 17.35 -2.78
CA ASP A 142 -1.04 16.97 -1.59
C ASP A 142 -0.97 15.46 -1.34
N LEU A 143 -1.06 14.64 -2.40
CA LEU A 143 -0.87 13.19 -2.28
C LEU A 143 0.56 12.82 -1.83
N ILE A 144 1.58 13.54 -2.31
CA ILE A 144 2.97 13.34 -1.86
C ILE A 144 3.10 13.66 -0.37
N ASP A 145 2.54 14.78 0.06
CA ASP A 145 2.60 15.23 1.45
C ASP A 145 1.75 14.34 2.37
N GLU A 146 0.63 13.81 1.88
CA GLU A 146 -0.18 12.77 2.55
C GLU A 146 0.69 11.53 2.77
N VAL A 147 1.26 10.96 1.70
CA VAL A 147 2.06 9.73 1.77
C VAL A 147 3.25 9.88 2.73
N ALA A 148 3.92 11.04 2.72
CA ALA A 148 5.06 11.33 3.59
C ALA A 148 4.68 11.35 5.08
N ASN A 149 3.50 11.86 5.44
CA ASN A 149 3.10 12.10 6.84
C ASN A 149 2.19 10.99 7.44
N ILE A 150 1.85 9.96 6.67
CA ILE A 150 0.92 8.91 7.09
C ILE A 150 1.37 8.18 8.37
N GLU A 151 2.66 7.85 8.47
CA GLU A 151 3.14 7.03 9.60
C GLU A 151 3.04 7.79 10.92
N GLU A 152 3.30 9.10 10.91
CA GLU A 152 3.10 9.95 12.08
C GLU A 152 1.62 10.05 12.48
N ASN A 153 0.71 10.09 11.50
CA ASN A 153 -0.73 10.14 11.76
C ASN A 153 -1.23 8.86 12.41
N ILE A 154 -0.83 7.70 11.88
CA ILE A 154 -1.16 6.40 12.48
C ILE A 154 -0.55 6.28 13.88
N ALA A 155 0.71 6.72 14.06
CA ALA A 155 1.37 6.67 15.35
C ALA A 155 0.68 7.52 16.43
N LYS A 156 -0.06 8.58 16.09
CA LYS A 156 -0.81 9.39 17.07
C LYS A 156 -1.92 8.59 17.76
N MET A 157 -2.51 7.61 17.07
CA MET A 157 -3.60 6.77 17.59
C MET A 157 -3.11 5.72 18.61
N SER A 158 -1.80 5.52 18.73
CA SER A 158 -1.26 4.42 19.55
C SER A 158 -1.50 4.56 21.05
N VAL A 159 -1.69 5.79 21.54
CA VAL A 159 -1.92 6.06 22.97
C VAL A 159 -3.27 5.54 23.45
N ASP A 160 -4.26 5.52 22.56
CA ASP A 160 -5.62 5.08 22.86
C ASP A 160 -5.75 3.56 22.69
N GLU A 161 -5.00 2.98 21.76
CA GLU A 161 -5.01 1.55 21.45
C GLU A 161 -4.15 0.70 22.40
N ILE A 162 -3.05 1.23 22.92
CA ILE A 162 -2.12 0.49 23.78
C ILE A 162 -2.35 0.86 25.25
N HIS A 163 -2.51 -0.17 26.08
CA HIS A 163 -2.73 -0.02 27.52
C HIS A 163 -1.52 -0.47 28.35
N ASP A 164 -1.47 -0.01 29.60
CA ASP A 164 -0.39 -0.36 30.53
C ASP A 164 -0.41 -1.85 30.88
N ASN A 165 0.78 -2.44 30.99
CA ASN A 165 1.05 -3.85 31.27
C ASN A 165 0.44 -4.82 30.25
N GLN A 166 0.14 -4.35 29.04
CA GLN A 166 -0.31 -5.20 27.95
C GLN A 166 0.88 -5.93 27.31
N ILE A 167 0.65 -7.17 26.87
CA ILE A 167 1.63 -7.93 26.07
C ILE A 167 1.17 -7.89 24.61
N ILE A 168 2.00 -7.32 23.75
CA ILE A 168 1.74 -7.16 22.32
C ILE A 168 2.66 -8.10 21.55
N LEU A 169 2.14 -8.81 20.55
CA LEU A 169 2.94 -9.60 19.62
C LEU A 169 3.00 -8.90 18.26
N THR A 170 4.18 -8.81 17.66
CA THR A 170 4.35 -8.29 16.30
C THR A 170 5.12 -9.26 15.40
N PRO A 171 4.51 -9.71 14.28
CA PRO A 171 5.16 -10.60 13.32
C PRO A 171 5.90 -9.88 12.19
N THR A 172 5.89 -8.54 12.18
CA THR A 172 6.41 -7.73 11.08
C THR A 172 7.51 -6.79 11.56
N PRO A 173 8.69 -7.32 11.91
CA PRO A 173 9.78 -6.52 12.48
C PRO A 173 10.33 -5.45 11.53
N ALA A 174 10.21 -5.66 10.21
CA ALA A 174 10.66 -4.71 9.20
C ALA A 174 9.74 -3.49 9.02
N SER A 175 8.56 -3.46 9.67
CA SER A 175 7.57 -2.41 9.48
C SER A 175 7.89 -1.15 10.29
N GLU A 176 8.28 -0.07 9.60
CA GLU A 176 8.55 1.23 10.22
C GLU A 176 7.30 1.83 10.87
N THR A 177 6.13 1.68 10.23
CA THR A 177 4.84 2.13 10.78
C THR A 177 4.55 1.50 12.15
N VAL A 178 4.81 0.20 12.32
CA VAL A 178 4.60 -0.49 13.61
C VAL A 178 5.61 -0.03 14.65
N LEU A 179 6.89 0.09 14.27
CA LEU A 179 7.92 0.58 15.15
C LEU A 179 7.58 1.99 15.68
N LEU A 180 7.20 2.93 14.80
CA LEU A 180 6.83 4.29 15.19
C LEU A 180 5.59 4.31 16.08
N PHE A 181 4.60 3.47 15.78
CA PHE A 181 3.38 3.32 16.59
C PHE A 181 3.71 2.90 18.03
N LEU A 182 4.54 1.86 18.20
CA LEU A 182 4.99 1.36 19.51
C LEU A 182 5.87 2.40 20.24
N LEU A 183 6.82 3.04 19.54
CA LEU A 183 7.67 4.09 20.12
C LEU A 183 6.86 5.30 20.61
N LYS A 184 5.77 5.65 19.93
CA LYS A 184 4.89 6.75 20.36
C LYS A 184 4.09 6.38 21.61
N ALA A 185 3.60 5.14 21.69
CA ALA A 185 2.89 4.63 22.86
C ALA A 185 3.81 4.53 24.10
N ALA A 186 5.06 4.11 23.90
CA ALA A 186 6.08 3.96 24.95
C ALA A 186 6.35 5.25 25.74
N ARG A 187 6.07 6.43 25.16
CA ARG A 187 6.24 7.72 25.85
C ARG A 187 5.25 7.92 26.99
N LYS A 188 4.11 7.23 26.96
CA LYS A 188 3.02 7.40 27.93
C LYS A 188 2.65 6.12 28.66
N ARG A 189 2.97 4.96 28.09
CA ARG A 189 2.51 3.65 28.57
C ARG A 189 3.70 2.71 28.75
N ASN A 190 3.60 1.84 29.75
CA ASN A 190 4.56 0.75 29.95
C ASN A 190 3.92 -0.56 29.50
N PHE A 191 4.54 -1.26 28.55
CA PHE A 191 4.03 -2.51 28.00
C PHE A 191 5.19 -3.38 27.51
N THR A 192 4.89 -4.64 27.23
CA THR A 192 5.86 -5.64 26.77
C THR A 192 5.56 -5.99 25.31
N VAL A 193 6.60 -6.07 24.48
CA VAL A 193 6.49 -6.42 23.05
C VAL A 193 7.23 -7.72 22.78
N LEU A 194 6.51 -8.72 22.27
CA LEU A 194 7.06 -9.93 21.69
C LEU A 194 7.24 -9.69 20.18
N VAL A 195 8.46 -9.86 19.69
CA VAL A 195 8.83 -9.70 18.27
C VAL A 195 9.22 -11.06 17.74
N THR A 196 8.59 -11.52 16.66
CA THR A 196 9.06 -12.75 16.00
C THR A 196 10.35 -12.45 15.22
N GLU A 197 11.26 -13.42 15.16
CA GLU A 197 12.52 -13.24 14.42
C GLU A 197 12.33 -13.13 12.90
N GLY A 198 11.19 -13.61 12.35
CA GLY A 198 10.86 -13.48 10.94
C GLY A 198 11.86 -14.26 10.06
N PHE A 199 12.23 -15.46 10.50
CA PHE A 199 13.18 -16.31 9.80
C PHE A 199 12.59 -16.76 8.46
N PRO A 200 13.36 -16.76 7.36
CA PRO A 200 14.78 -16.40 7.23
C PRO A 200 15.04 -14.94 6.83
N ASN A 201 14.01 -14.17 6.47
CA ASN A 201 14.17 -12.95 5.69
C ASN A 201 14.40 -11.69 6.51
N GLN A 202 13.99 -11.66 7.79
CA GLN A 202 13.87 -10.42 8.57
C GLN A 202 14.60 -10.43 9.92
N ILE A 203 15.58 -11.33 10.08
CA ILE A 203 16.33 -11.51 11.34
C ILE A 203 17.02 -10.20 11.76
N ASP A 204 17.75 -9.57 10.84
CA ASP A 204 18.46 -8.30 11.11
C ASP A 204 17.49 -7.16 11.47
N ALA A 205 16.33 -7.14 10.81
CA ALA A 205 15.30 -6.15 11.07
C ALA A 205 14.67 -6.34 12.46
N ALA A 206 14.46 -7.59 12.89
CA ALA A 206 13.95 -7.93 14.21
C ALA A 206 14.92 -7.47 15.31
N HIS A 207 16.22 -7.74 15.14
CA HIS A 207 17.24 -7.30 16.07
C HIS A 207 17.30 -5.77 16.18
N ASN A 208 17.23 -5.06 15.06
CA ASN A 208 17.23 -3.60 15.02
C ASN A 208 15.97 -3.00 15.68
N MET A 209 14.79 -3.58 15.40
CA MET A 209 13.53 -3.14 16.01
C MET A 209 13.59 -3.28 17.53
N VAL A 210 14.06 -4.42 18.04
CA VAL A 210 14.19 -4.69 19.48
C VAL A 210 15.18 -3.74 20.12
N GLU A 211 16.34 -3.50 19.50
CA GLU A 211 17.33 -2.53 19.99
C GLU A 211 16.72 -1.12 20.11
N LYS A 212 15.95 -0.67 19.12
CA LYS A 212 15.28 0.63 19.15
C LYS A 212 14.20 0.71 20.24
N LEU A 213 13.43 -0.35 20.43
CA LEU A 213 12.39 -0.42 21.47
C LEU A 213 13.00 -0.43 22.88
N THR A 214 14.08 -1.20 23.10
CA THR A 214 14.79 -1.23 24.38
C THR A 214 15.43 0.12 24.70
N LYS A 215 16.01 0.82 23.71
CA LYS A 215 16.51 2.20 23.89
C LYS A 215 15.41 3.19 24.28
N ALA A 216 14.17 2.94 23.86
CA ALA A 216 13.01 3.75 24.23
C ALA A 216 12.38 3.34 25.58
N GLY A 217 12.93 2.36 26.30
CA GLY A 217 12.45 1.91 27.60
C GLY A 217 11.32 0.88 27.55
N VAL A 218 11.06 0.28 26.38
CA VAL A 218 10.06 -0.80 26.23
C VAL A 218 10.73 -2.15 26.48
N GLU A 219 10.04 -3.04 27.20
CA GLU A 219 10.46 -4.43 27.35
C GLU A 219 10.20 -5.19 26.05
N ALA A 220 11.22 -5.36 25.21
CA ALA A 220 11.13 -6.05 23.93
C ALA A 220 11.84 -7.41 23.99
N ILE A 221 11.14 -8.48 23.58
CA ILE A 221 11.61 -9.87 23.64
C ILE A 221 11.51 -10.48 22.25
N ILE A 222 12.61 -11.05 21.76
CA ILE A 222 12.61 -11.81 20.50
C ILE A 222 12.18 -13.25 20.79
N ILE A 223 11.28 -13.77 19.96
CA ILE A 223 10.85 -15.17 19.99
C ILE A 223 11.07 -15.82 18.62
N PRO A 224 11.37 -17.13 18.58
CA PRO A 224 11.39 -17.86 17.32
C PRO A 224 9.97 -18.02 16.78
N ASP A 225 9.83 -18.10 15.46
CA ASP A 225 8.52 -18.21 14.79
C ASP A 225 7.73 -19.46 15.27
N ALA A 226 8.44 -20.53 15.63
CA ALA A 226 7.84 -21.75 16.19
C ALA A 226 7.26 -21.58 17.61
N ALA A 227 7.70 -20.59 18.38
CA ALA A 227 7.22 -20.35 19.74
C ALA A 227 5.91 -19.54 19.80
N VAL A 228 5.46 -18.98 18.67
CA VAL A 228 4.27 -18.11 18.58
C VAL A 228 3.06 -18.76 19.24
N TYR A 229 2.79 -20.03 18.93
CA TYR A 229 1.65 -20.76 19.49
C TYR A 229 1.74 -20.93 21.01
N ALA A 230 2.94 -21.21 21.53
CA ALA A 230 3.14 -21.42 22.96
C ALA A 230 2.94 -20.12 23.76
N VAL A 231 3.33 -18.98 23.20
CA VAL A 231 3.22 -17.68 23.89
C VAL A 231 1.88 -16.98 23.67
N MET A 232 1.10 -17.36 22.65
CA MET A 232 -0.15 -16.69 22.28
C MET A 232 -1.15 -16.59 23.44
N SER A 233 -1.18 -17.58 24.33
CA SER A 233 -2.03 -17.58 25.54
C SER A 233 -1.82 -16.39 26.50
N LYS A 234 -0.66 -15.72 26.40
CA LYS A 234 -0.32 -14.54 27.22
C LYS A 234 -0.46 -13.23 26.46
N VAL A 235 -0.57 -13.29 25.13
CA VAL A 235 -0.61 -12.12 24.26
C VAL A 235 -2.01 -11.51 24.32
N GLY A 236 -2.08 -10.22 24.66
CA GLY A 236 -3.34 -9.50 24.72
C GLY A 236 -3.80 -8.96 23.37
N ARG A 237 -2.86 -8.71 22.44
CA ARG A 237 -3.14 -8.18 21.10
C ARG A 237 -2.00 -8.46 20.13
N VAL A 238 -2.33 -8.73 18.87
CA VAL A 238 -1.35 -8.81 17.78
C VAL A 238 -1.40 -7.50 16.99
N ILE A 239 -0.25 -6.87 16.77
CA ILE A 239 -0.13 -5.68 15.92
C ILE A 239 0.85 -5.99 14.79
N MET A 240 0.37 -5.90 13.56
CA MET A 240 1.17 -6.18 12.37
C MET A 240 1.10 -5.04 11.36
N GLY A 241 2.14 -4.91 10.56
CA GLY A 241 2.15 -4.10 9.35
C GLY A 241 1.70 -4.91 8.15
N THR A 242 1.48 -4.24 7.03
CA THR A 242 1.20 -4.88 5.75
C THR A 242 1.89 -4.14 4.61
N SER A 243 2.20 -4.88 3.56
CA SER A 243 2.70 -4.34 2.29
C SER A 243 1.55 -3.85 1.42
N THR A 244 0.43 -4.58 1.38
CA THR A 244 -0.75 -4.24 0.56
C THR A 244 -2.00 -4.90 1.12
N VAL A 245 -3.12 -4.20 1.07
CA VAL A 245 -4.45 -4.75 1.37
C VAL A 245 -5.23 -4.87 0.06
N LEU A 246 -5.89 -6.01 -0.14
CA LEU A 246 -6.61 -6.34 -1.36
C LEU A 246 -8.10 -6.01 -1.24
N ALA A 247 -8.82 -6.04 -2.37
CA ALA A 247 -10.23 -5.66 -2.44
C ALA A 247 -11.16 -6.53 -1.58
N ASN A 248 -10.77 -7.79 -1.33
CA ASN A 248 -11.52 -8.68 -0.45
C ASN A 248 -11.30 -8.44 1.05
N GLY A 249 -10.45 -7.47 1.40
CA GLY A 249 -10.07 -7.16 2.78
C GLY A 249 -8.96 -8.05 3.34
N GLY A 250 -8.42 -9.01 2.58
CA GLY A 250 -7.21 -9.73 2.94
C GLY A 250 -5.96 -8.89 2.67
N CYS A 251 -4.83 -9.25 3.27
CA CYS A 251 -3.59 -8.48 3.10
C CYS A 251 -2.37 -9.34 2.83
N LEU A 252 -1.41 -8.74 2.13
CA LEU A 252 -0.07 -9.29 1.93
C LEU A 252 0.86 -8.69 2.96
N SER A 253 1.54 -9.53 3.74
CA SER A 253 2.50 -9.10 4.74
C SER A 253 3.78 -9.93 4.67
N SER A 254 4.62 -9.82 5.68
CA SER A 254 5.90 -10.53 5.78
C SER A 254 5.67 -12.03 5.94
N ALA A 255 6.61 -12.83 5.41
CA ALA A 255 6.63 -14.28 5.59
C ALA A 255 6.37 -14.68 7.06
N GLY A 256 5.45 -15.61 7.29
CA GLY A 256 5.10 -16.10 8.63
C GLY A 256 4.00 -15.31 9.34
N SER A 257 3.57 -14.16 8.80
CA SER A 257 2.49 -13.37 9.41
C SER A 257 1.16 -14.11 9.43
N ALA A 258 0.85 -14.94 8.42
CA ALA A 258 -0.41 -15.69 8.39
C ALA A 258 -0.48 -16.74 9.51
N LEU A 259 0.66 -17.38 9.84
CA LEU A 259 0.74 -18.31 10.97
C LEU A 259 0.38 -17.62 12.29
N VAL A 260 0.91 -16.41 12.49
CA VAL A 260 0.63 -15.62 13.70
C VAL A 260 -0.84 -15.23 13.78
N CYS A 261 -1.43 -14.78 12.68
CA CYS A 261 -2.83 -14.37 12.64
C CYS A 261 -3.78 -15.55 12.85
N ALA A 262 -3.57 -16.67 12.16
CA ALA A 262 -4.37 -17.88 12.34
C ALA A 262 -4.30 -18.40 13.78
N THR A 263 -3.12 -18.36 14.39
CA THR A 263 -2.93 -18.72 15.80
C THR A 263 -3.64 -17.75 16.74
N ALA A 264 -3.59 -16.45 16.44
CA ALA A 264 -4.29 -15.44 17.23
C ALA A 264 -5.81 -15.63 17.17
N THR A 265 -6.37 -15.92 15.99
CA THR A 265 -7.79 -16.25 15.82
C THR A 265 -8.20 -17.44 16.68
N GLN A 266 -7.41 -18.51 16.70
CA GLN A 266 -7.67 -19.68 17.54
C GLN A 266 -7.66 -19.37 19.04
N HIS A 267 -6.80 -18.44 19.46
CA HIS A 267 -6.71 -17.98 20.85
C HIS A 267 -7.66 -16.82 21.19
N SER A 268 -8.50 -16.39 20.23
CA SER A 268 -9.39 -15.22 20.38
C SER A 268 -8.62 -13.92 20.73
N THR A 269 -7.37 -13.83 20.30
CA THR A 269 -6.54 -12.63 20.45
C THR A 269 -6.79 -11.70 19.27
N PRO A 270 -7.15 -10.42 19.48
CA PRO A 270 -7.41 -9.49 18.38
C PRO A 270 -6.14 -9.16 17.61
N VAL A 271 -6.22 -9.25 16.29
CA VAL A 271 -5.23 -8.85 15.28
C VAL A 271 -5.60 -7.48 14.72
N VAL A 272 -4.70 -6.53 14.94
CA VAL A 272 -4.78 -5.15 14.43
C VAL A 272 -3.74 -4.97 13.34
N VAL A 273 -4.18 -4.59 12.14
CA VAL A 273 -3.29 -4.32 11.02
C VAL A 273 -3.13 -2.83 10.84
N LEU A 274 -1.89 -2.34 10.97
CA LEU A 274 -1.54 -0.97 10.65
C LEU A 274 -1.28 -0.85 9.16
N THR A 275 -2.07 -0.03 8.47
CA THR A 275 -1.94 0.17 7.03
C THR A 275 -2.24 1.60 6.62
N ALA A 276 -1.81 1.94 5.41
CA ALA A 276 -2.03 3.25 4.83
C ALA A 276 -3.01 3.14 3.66
N ILE A 277 -3.75 4.21 3.35
CA ILE A 277 -4.71 4.20 2.24
C ILE A 277 -4.03 3.90 0.90
N TYR A 278 -2.80 4.39 0.67
CA TYR A 278 -2.06 4.11 -0.57
C TYR A 278 -1.67 2.63 -0.72
N LYS A 279 -1.72 1.83 0.36
CA LYS A 279 -1.52 0.37 0.32
C LYS A 279 -2.81 -0.40 0.05
N LEU A 280 -3.97 0.23 0.13
CA LEU A 280 -5.25 -0.39 -0.24
C LEU A 280 -5.33 -0.50 -1.76
N SER A 281 -5.65 -1.68 -2.29
CA SER A 281 -5.70 -1.94 -3.72
C SER A 281 -7.05 -2.50 -4.16
N PRO A 282 -7.59 -2.09 -5.31
CA PRO A 282 -8.79 -2.69 -5.91
C PRO A 282 -8.55 -4.08 -6.51
N VAL A 283 -7.33 -4.62 -6.42
CA VAL A 283 -7.01 -5.97 -6.92
C VAL A 283 -7.66 -7.03 -6.05
N TYR A 284 -8.31 -7.99 -6.70
CA TYR A 284 -8.85 -9.17 -6.05
C TYR A 284 -7.86 -10.35 -6.11
N PRO A 285 -7.64 -11.11 -5.01
CA PRO A 285 -6.75 -12.27 -4.97
C PRO A 285 -7.38 -13.50 -5.62
N PHE A 286 -7.43 -13.55 -6.96
CA PHE A 286 -7.86 -14.76 -7.67
C PHE A 286 -6.84 -15.91 -7.54
N ASP A 287 -5.55 -15.57 -7.52
CA ASP A 287 -4.45 -16.51 -7.44
C ASP A 287 -3.41 -15.99 -6.45
N VAL A 288 -3.53 -16.39 -5.19
CA VAL A 288 -2.64 -15.97 -4.10
C VAL A 288 -1.18 -16.38 -4.34
N PRO A 289 -0.87 -17.62 -4.76
CA PRO A 289 0.50 -18.04 -5.04
C PRO A 289 1.27 -17.15 -6.03
N SER A 290 0.62 -16.62 -7.07
CA SER A 290 1.31 -15.74 -8.03
C SER A 290 1.64 -14.35 -7.47
N MET A 291 0.91 -13.90 -6.44
CA MET A 291 1.18 -12.65 -5.74
C MET A 291 2.39 -12.76 -4.80
N ILE A 292 2.64 -13.95 -4.25
CA ILE A 292 3.75 -14.19 -3.32
C ILE A 292 5.07 -14.22 -4.11
N GLU A 293 6.05 -13.47 -3.63
CA GLU A 293 7.39 -13.48 -4.19
C GLU A 293 8.27 -14.55 -3.55
N ILE A 294 9.06 -15.24 -4.38
CA ILE A 294 10.06 -16.20 -3.91
C ILE A 294 11.42 -15.50 -3.93
N GLY A 295 12.06 -15.48 -2.77
CA GLY A 295 13.39 -14.92 -2.54
C GLY A 295 14.50 -15.92 -2.82
N SER A 296 15.72 -15.54 -2.40
CA SER A 296 16.89 -16.40 -2.54
C SER A 296 16.80 -17.59 -1.58
N SER A 297 16.98 -18.81 -2.11
CA SER A 297 17.05 -20.03 -1.32
C SER A 297 18.28 -20.07 -0.39
N ALA A 298 19.31 -19.27 -0.68
CA ALA A 298 20.53 -19.17 0.14
C ALA A 298 20.26 -18.66 1.57
N GLN A 299 19.13 -17.98 1.79
CA GLN A 299 18.72 -17.54 3.13
C GLN A 299 18.17 -18.69 3.99
N VAL A 300 17.70 -19.77 3.36
CA VAL A 300 17.14 -20.95 4.05
C VAL A 300 18.18 -22.05 4.19
N ALA A 301 18.94 -22.32 3.13
CA ALA A 301 19.98 -23.34 3.11
C ALA A 301 21.27 -22.73 2.54
N ASP A 302 22.38 -22.92 3.27
CA ASP A 302 23.68 -22.41 2.83
C ASP A 302 24.13 -23.13 1.57
N TYR A 303 24.69 -22.37 0.62
CA TYR A 303 25.13 -22.90 -0.68
C TYR A 303 26.37 -23.79 -0.55
N SER A 304 27.09 -23.69 0.57
CA SER A 304 28.24 -24.56 0.83
C SER A 304 27.88 -26.03 1.04
N ASP A 305 26.60 -26.34 1.29
CA ASP A 305 26.16 -27.70 1.56
C ASP A 305 25.76 -28.43 0.27
N SER A 306 26.76 -29.05 -0.38
CA SER A 306 26.61 -29.67 -1.71
C SER A 306 25.55 -30.78 -1.76
N GLU A 307 25.35 -31.50 -0.66
CA GLU A 307 24.31 -32.54 -0.58
C GLU A 307 22.90 -31.93 -0.59
N ILE A 308 22.72 -30.74 0.00
CA ILE A 308 21.44 -30.04 0.05
C ILE A 308 21.11 -29.41 -1.31
N VAL A 309 22.10 -28.79 -1.96
CA VAL A 309 21.91 -28.06 -3.23
C VAL A 309 21.58 -29.02 -4.39
N GLU A 310 22.14 -30.22 -4.41
CA GLU A 310 21.92 -31.19 -5.49
C GLU A 310 20.70 -32.09 -5.26
N GLY A 311 20.29 -32.30 -4.00
CA GLY A 311 19.23 -33.25 -3.64
C GLY A 311 17.86 -32.66 -3.32
N PHE A 312 17.74 -31.36 -3.01
CA PHE A 312 16.54 -30.80 -2.41
C PHE A 312 16.03 -29.55 -3.14
N GLN A 313 14.71 -29.35 -3.10
CA GLN A 313 14.07 -28.12 -3.53
C GLN A 313 13.85 -27.21 -2.33
N VAL A 314 14.44 -26.02 -2.34
CA VAL A 314 14.35 -25.04 -1.25
C VAL A 314 13.54 -23.84 -1.70
N PHE A 315 12.42 -23.59 -1.01
CA PHE A 315 11.53 -22.46 -1.26
C PHE A 315 11.65 -21.42 -0.15
N ASN A 316 11.81 -20.14 -0.54
CA ASN A 316 11.84 -19.01 0.39
C ASN A 316 10.78 -17.98 -0.01
N PRO A 317 9.55 -18.02 0.53
CA PRO A 317 8.57 -16.96 0.30
C PRO A 317 8.99 -15.67 1.05
N LEU A 318 8.93 -14.53 0.37
CA LEU A 318 9.21 -13.21 0.97
C LEU A 318 7.99 -12.59 1.63
N ALA A 319 6.81 -12.93 1.12
CA ALA A 319 5.54 -12.41 1.58
C ALA A 319 4.60 -13.56 1.94
N ASP A 320 3.60 -13.24 2.75
CA ASP A 320 2.55 -14.15 3.17
C ASP A 320 1.19 -13.50 2.96
N TYR A 321 0.17 -14.32 2.72
CA TYR A 321 -1.20 -13.84 2.56
C TYR A 321 -2.00 -14.11 3.82
N VAL A 322 -2.47 -13.05 4.46
CA VAL A 322 -3.37 -13.13 5.61
C VAL A 322 -4.80 -12.97 5.12
N PRO A 323 -5.66 -13.97 5.32
CA PRO A 323 -7.04 -13.90 4.88
C PRO A 323 -7.84 -12.92 5.77
N PRO A 324 -8.91 -12.31 5.24
CA PRO A 324 -9.68 -11.29 5.96
C PRO A 324 -10.33 -11.79 7.26
N GLU A 325 -10.65 -13.09 7.36
CA GLU A 325 -11.25 -13.70 8.56
C GLU A 325 -10.33 -13.71 9.78
N ASP A 326 -9.01 -13.67 9.58
CA ASP A 326 -8.02 -13.64 10.66
C ASP A 326 -7.69 -12.22 11.14
N ILE A 327 -8.36 -11.21 10.59
CA ILE A 327 -8.10 -9.79 10.88
C ILE A 327 -9.34 -9.19 11.55
N GLN A 328 -9.16 -8.53 12.69
CA GLN A 328 -10.28 -7.90 13.40
C GLN A 328 -10.47 -6.45 12.95
N ILE A 329 -9.37 -5.69 12.81
CA ILE A 329 -9.47 -4.26 12.47
C ILE A 329 -8.23 -3.78 11.69
N TYR A 330 -8.47 -2.87 10.77
CA TYR A 330 -7.46 -2.08 10.07
C TYR A 330 -7.39 -0.70 10.67
N ASN A 331 -6.23 -0.31 11.19
CA ASN A 331 -5.97 1.05 11.62
C ASN A 331 -5.24 1.80 10.50
N THR A 332 -5.86 2.88 10.03
CA THR A 332 -5.39 3.68 8.89
C THR A 332 -5.25 5.16 9.27
N ASN A 333 -4.64 5.95 8.41
CA ASN A 333 -4.46 7.39 8.64
C ASN A 333 -5.76 8.21 8.71
N ILE A 334 -6.90 7.68 8.27
CA ILE A 334 -8.21 8.33 8.38
C ILE A 334 -9.07 7.76 9.51
N GLY A 335 -8.65 6.65 10.13
CA GLY A 335 -9.40 5.98 11.18
C GLY A 335 -9.33 4.46 11.11
N GLU A 336 -10.18 3.82 11.90
CA GLU A 336 -10.22 2.38 12.07
C GLU A 336 -11.41 1.75 11.36
N PHE A 337 -11.17 0.63 10.68
CA PHE A 337 -12.18 -0.02 9.86
C PHE A 337 -12.15 -1.54 10.00
N SER A 338 -13.34 -2.14 9.97
CA SER A 338 -13.47 -3.59 9.82
C SER A 338 -13.03 -4.03 8.41
N PRO A 339 -12.46 -5.24 8.23
CA PRO A 339 -12.15 -5.79 6.91
C PRO A 339 -13.32 -5.73 5.92
N ALA A 340 -14.55 -5.92 6.40
CA ALA A 340 -15.76 -5.85 5.57
C ALA A 340 -16.03 -4.45 4.98
N PHE A 341 -15.50 -3.39 5.59
CA PHE A 341 -15.67 -2.01 5.13
C PHE A 341 -14.55 -1.56 4.18
N ILE A 342 -13.47 -2.34 4.03
CA ILE A 342 -12.33 -1.99 3.16
C ILE A 342 -12.77 -1.78 1.71
N TYR A 343 -13.72 -2.58 1.20
CA TYR A 343 -14.23 -2.43 -0.16
C TYR A 343 -14.76 -1.01 -0.41
N ARG A 344 -15.40 -0.40 0.62
CA ARG A 344 -16.01 0.91 0.51
C ARG A 344 -14.95 1.99 0.41
N ILE A 345 -13.92 1.91 1.25
CA ILE A 345 -12.77 2.83 1.23
C ILE A 345 -12.04 2.73 -0.10
N VAL A 346 -11.88 1.53 -0.63
CA VAL A 346 -11.27 1.31 -1.94
C VAL A 346 -12.11 1.99 -3.03
N LEU A 347 -13.43 1.84 -3.03
CA LEU A 347 -14.30 2.52 -4.01
C LEU A 347 -14.30 4.04 -3.88
N ASP A 348 -14.20 4.55 -2.66
CA ASP A 348 -14.17 6.00 -2.39
C ASP A 348 -12.83 6.65 -2.83
N HIS A 349 -11.74 5.88 -2.94
CA HIS A 349 -10.42 6.39 -3.35
C HIS A 349 -9.94 5.93 -4.73
N TYR A 350 -10.53 4.88 -5.28
CA TYR A 350 -10.17 4.30 -6.57
C TYR A 350 -11.42 4.16 -7.44
N SER A 351 -11.48 4.93 -8.52
CA SER A 351 -12.53 4.78 -9.53
C SER A 351 -12.31 3.55 -10.43
N ASP A 352 -13.39 2.94 -10.93
CA ASP A 352 -13.36 1.78 -11.86
C ASP A 352 -12.47 1.99 -13.09
N ALA A 353 -12.27 3.25 -13.46
CA ALA A 353 -11.49 3.63 -14.63
C ALA A 353 -9.99 3.82 -14.37
N GLY A 354 -9.57 3.67 -13.11
CA GLY A 354 -8.19 3.54 -12.67
C GLY A 354 -7.68 2.10 -12.72
N ASN A 355 -8.50 1.13 -13.17
CA ASN A 355 -8.04 -0.24 -13.43
C ASN A 355 -7.05 -0.25 -14.61
N LEU A 356 -5.78 -0.47 -14.26
CA LEU A 356 -4.64 -0.67 -15.17
C LEU A 356 -4.55 -2.11 -15.65
#